data_AF-A0A0L0K158-F1
#
_entry.id   AF-A0A0L0K158-F1
#
_cell.length_a   1.000
_cell.length_b   1.000
_cell.length_c   1.000
_cell.angle_alpha   90.00
_cell.angle_beta   90.00
_cell.angle_gamma   90.00
#
_symmetry.space_group_name_H-M   'P 1'
#
loop_
_entity.id
_entity.type
_entity.pdbx_description
1 polymer ?
#
loop_
_entity_poly.entity_id
_entity_poly.type
_entity_poly.pdbx_seq_one_letter_code
_entity_poly.pdbx_strand_id
1 'polypeptide(L)'
;MRPHEHTAESQSDITRVLITHFHTPLPDGHHIRGVLPTPTDAIRIVTGPRHAYAPKHLAVWEMPLIDPEGLEGLTPWRAWDALRSLHTPGAAVPPSTGETLSMPLTQVDPWNLTPAPPARDDRAYVALYALTHPSTDTPRPNPRLRGFLLTSPDRLRLYVDR
;
A
#
# COMPACT_ATOMS: atom_id res chain seq x y z
N MET A 1 -1.44 -25.63 -1.84
CA MET A 1 -0.46 -24.53 -1.86
C MET A 1 0.23 -24.50 -0.51
N ARG A 2 1.55 -24.28 -0.44
CA ARG A 2 2.28 -24.27 0.85
C ARG A 2 2.04 -22.91 1.56
N PRO A 3 1.99 -22.84 2.90
CA PRO A 3 1.76 -21.60 3.62
C PRO A 3 2.68 -20.45 3.18
N HIS A 4 3.97 -20.72 2.96
CA HIS A 4 4.94 -19.73 2.50
C HIS A 4 4.70 -19.18 1.09
N GLU A 5 4.02 -19.92 0.21
CA GLU A 5 3.67 -19.43 -1.14
C GLU A 5 2.58 -18.36 -1.03
N HIS A 6 1.61 -18.53 -0.12
CA HIS A 6 0.55 -17.56 0.12
C HIS A 6 1.11 -16.25 0.72
N THR A 7 2.06 -16.34 1.65
CA THR A 7 2.78 -15.18 2.21
C THR A 7 3.51 -14.39 1.12
N ALA A 8 4.28 -15.07 0.27
CA ALA A 8 5.05 -14.44 -0.80
C ALA A 8 4.16 -13.79 -1.87
N GLU A 9 3.05 -14.44 -2.22
CA GLU A 9 2.06 -13.90 -3.16
C GLU A 9 1.41 -12.63 -2.62
N SER A 10 0.96 -12.66 -1.36
CA SER A 10 0.37 -11.51 -0.68
C SER A 10 1.35 -10.33 -0.58
N GLN A 11 2.61 -10.60 -0.19
CA GLN A 11 3.67 -9.58 -0.18
C GLN A 11 3.92 -9.00 -1.57
N SER A 12 3.93 -9.85 -2.61
CA SER A 12 4.10 -9.43 -4.01
C SER A 12 2.97 -8.53 -4.48
N ASP A 13 1.71 -8.88 -4.19
CA ASP A 13 0.55 -8.11 -4.59
C ASP A 13 0.49 -6.74 -3.91
N ILE A 14 0.79 -6.69 -2.62
CA ILE A 14 0.88 -5.41 -1.89
C ILE A 14 2.04 -4.58 -2.45
N THR A 15 3.21 -5.19 -2.68
CA THR A 15 4.37 -4.49 -3.26
C THR A 15 4.05 -3.88 -4.63
N ARG A 16 3.31 -4.61 -5.47
CA ARG A 16 2.91 -4.14 -6.81
C ARG A 16 2.06 -2.88 -6.77
N VAL A 17 1.22 -2.71 -5.74
CA VAL A 17 0.47 -1.46 -5.56
C VAL A 17 1.36 -0.40 -4.93
N LEU A 18 2.10 -0.70 -3.86
CA LEU A 18 2.90 0.31 -3.17
C LEU A 18 3.98 0.95 -4.06
N ILE A 19 4.56 0.20 -5.01
CA ILE A 19 5.59 0.74 -5.93
C ILE A 19 5.05 1.88 -6.81
N THR A 20 3.75 1.86 -7.15
CA THR A 20 3.14 2.92 -7.96
C THR A 20 2.98 4.23 -7.18
N HIS A 21 3.08 4.16 -5.84
CA HIS A 21 3.01 5.31 -4.94
C HIS A 21 4.39 5.75 -4.44
N PHE A 22 5.50 5.18 -4.91
CA PHE A 22 6.86 5.51 -4.46
C PHE A 22 7.22 7.01 -4.59
N HIS A 23 6.66 7.69 -5.59
CA HIS A 23 6.86 9.13 -5.80
C HIS A 23 5.80 10.02 -5.13
N THR A 24 4.74 9.43 -4.61
CA THR A 24 3.62 10.16 -4.03
C THR A 24 3.89 10.43 -2.56
N PRO A 25 3.80 11.69 -2.09
CA PRO A 25 3.94 11.98 -0.67
C PRO A 25 2.73 11.44 0.11
N LEU A 26 3.01 10.90 1.29
CA LEU A 26 2.05 10.65 2.36
C LEU A 26 1.59 11.99 2.97
N PRO A 27 0.51 12.02 3.77
CA PRO A 27 -0.09 13.29 4.21
C PRO A 27 0.83 14.21 5.02
N ASP A 28 1.86 13.68 5.69
CA ASP A 28 2.89 14.43 6.42
C ASP A 28 4.16 14.74 5.59
N GLY A 29 4.17 14.41 4.29
CA GLY A 29 5.28 14.62 3.37
C GLY A 29 6.31 13.48 3.32
N HIS A 30 6.17 12.43 4.13
CA HIS A 30 6.97 11.21 3.99
C HIS A 30 6.66 10.52 2.66
N HIS A 31 7.57 9.65 2.23
CA HIS A 31 7.42 8.84 1.02
C HIS A 31 7.67 7.38 1.37
N ILE A 32 7.11 6.47 0.57
CA ILE A 32 7.54 5.07 0.59
C ILE A 32 8.99 5.03 0.12
N ARG A 33 9.85 4.39 0.90
CA ARG A 33 11.30 4.25 0.65
C ARG A 33 11.71 2.82 0.32
N GLY A 34 10.86 1.86 0.63
CA GLY A 34 11.06 0.46 0.30
C GLY A 34 9.94 -0.41 0.84
N VAL A 35 9.89 -1.63 0.32
CA VAL A 35 9.12 -2.73 0.90
C VAL A 35 10.14 -3.83 1.17
N LEU A 36 10.24 -4.28 2.42
CA LEU A 36 11.20 -5.29 2.84
C LEU A 36 10.51 -6.64 2.93
N PRO A 37 11.13 -7.72 2.40
CA PRO A 37 10.61 -9.06 2.61
C PRO A 37 10.72 -9.44 4.09
N THR A 38 9.79 -10.26 4.56
CA THR A 38 9.86 -10.89 5.88
C THR A 38 9.47 -12.36 5.74
N PRO A 39 10.13 -13.29 6.46
CA PRO A 39 9.77 -14.71 6.43
C PRO A 39 8.49 -15.01 7.23
N THR A 40 7.94 -14.01 7.93
CA THR A 40 6.69 -14.11 8.70
C THR A 40 5.47 -13.71 7.85
N ASP A 41 4.27 -13.99 8.36
CA ASP A 41 2.99 -13.54 7.77
C ASP A 41 2.75 -12.04 8.03
N ALA A 42 3.68 -11.22 7.55
CA ALA A 42 3.63 -9.77 7.62
C ALA A 42 4.21 -9.15 6.35
N ILE A 43 4.07 -7.83 6.22
CA ILE A 43 4.80 -7.02 5.26
C ILE A 43 5.46 -5.85 6.00
N ARG A 44 6.68 -5.50 5.59
CA ARG A 44 7.42 -4.37 6.14
C ARG A 44 7.51 -3.26 5.11
N ILE A 45 7.01 -2.09 5.46
CA ILE A 45 6.98 -0.93 4.57
C ILE A 45 7.86 0.15 5.19
N VAL A 46 8.85 0.62 4.44
CA VAL A 46 9.77 1.66 4.88
C VAL A 46 9.25 3.00 4.42
N THR A 47 9.14 3.96 5.35
CA THR A 47 8.84 5.35 5.01
C THR A 47 9.92 6.30 5.51
N GLY A 48 10.00 7.48 4.91
CA GLY A 48 11.06 8.46 5.17
C GLY A 48 10.92 9.70 4.30
N PRO A 49 11.69 10.77 4.56
CA PRO A 49 11.82 11.88 3.64
C PRO A 49 12.26 11.43 2.23
N ARG A 50 11.87 12.17 1.19
CA ARG A 50 12.11 11.82 -0.24
C ARG A 50 13.57 11.50 -0.59
N HIS A 51 14.53 12.09 0.12
CA HIS A 51 15.96 11.88 -0.11
C HIS A 51 16.67 11.27 1.10
N ALA A 52 15.91 10.65 2.01
CA ALA A 52 16.48 9.90 3.13
C ALA A 52 16.97 8.52 2.65
N TYR A 53 18.19 8.20 3.04
CA TYR A 53 18.85 6.90 2.83
C TYR A 53 19.50 6.37 4.11
N ALA A 54 19.79 7.23 5.09
CA ALA A 54 20.37 6.82 6.36
C ALA A 54 19.29 6.15 7.24
N PRO A 55 19.56 4.98 7.84
CA PRO A 55 18.57 4.23 8.63
C PRO A 55 17.86 5.04 9.72
N LYS A 56 18.59 5.94 10.40
CA LYS A 56 18.04 6.83 11.44
C LYS A 56 16.96 7.83 10.96
N HIS A 57 16.81 8.01 9.65
CA HIS A 57 15.79 8.89 9.06
C HIS A 57 14.65 8.10 8.42
N LEU A 58 14.64 6.78 8.59
CA LEU A 58 13.67 5.86 8.03
C LEU A 58 12.91 5.18 9.16
N ALA A 59 11.65 4.87 8.93
CA ALA A 59 10.82 4.10 9.83
C ALA A 59 10.30 2.86 9.10
N VAL A 60 10.22 1.73 9.79
CA VAL A 60 9.68 0.48 9.25
C VAL A 60 8.35 0.18 9.93
N TRP A 61 7.31 0.07 9.13
CA TRP A 61 5.97 -0.34 9.56
C TRP A 61 5.77 -1.80 9.21
N GLU A 62 5.61 -2.65 10.22
CA GLU A 62 5.29 -4.05 10.03
C GLU A 62 3.78 -4.25 10.21
N MET A 63 3.12 -4.74 9.16
CA MET A 63 1.68 -5.01 9.16
C MET A 63 1.44 -6.51 8.94
N PRO A 64 0.62 -7.18 9.77
CA PRO A 64 0.30 -8.59 9.55
C PRO A 64 -0.49 -8.77 8.26
N LEU A 65 -0.24 -9.88 7.54
CA LEU A 65 -0.92 -10.20 6.27
C LEU A 65 -2.33 -10.77 6.48
N ILE A 66 -2.65 -11.19 7.70
CA ILE A 66 -3.94 -11.73 8.08
C ILE A 66 -4.38 -10.99 9.34
N ASP A 67 -5.67 -10.71 9.45
CA ASP A 67 -6.24 -10.09 10.63
C ASP A 67 -6.07 -10.98 11.87
N PRO A 68 -6.24 -10.43 13.09
CA PRO A 68 -6.07 -11.20 14.33
C PRO A 68 -7.02 -12.41 14.45
N GLU A 69 -8.17 -12.39 13.76
CA GLU A 69 -9.15 -13.46 13.77
C GLU A 69 -8.89 -14.56 12.72
N GLY A 70 -7.97 -14.33 11.78
CA GLY A 70 -7.65 -15.28 10.72
C GLY A 70 -8.66 -15.31 9.55
N LEU A 71 -9.53 -14.30 9.46
CA LEU A 71 -10.68 -14.24 8.56
C LEU A 71 -10.43 -13.37 7.33
N GLU A 72 -9.59 -12.34 7.45
CA GLU A 72 -9.37 -11.35 6.38
C GLU A 72 -7.88 -11.19 6.05
N GLY A 73 -7.54 -11.27 4.77
CA GLY A 73 -6.19 -10.94 4.28
C GLY A 73 -5.98 -9.44 4.13
N LEU A 74 -4.75 -8.98 4.37
CA LEU A 74 -4.34 -7.60 4.13
C LEU A 74 -4.37 -7.31 2.63
N THR A 75 -5.32 -6.48 2.20
CA THR A 75 -5.36 -6.03 0.81
C THR A 75 -4.32 -4.95 0.54
N PRO A 76 -3.82 -4.82 -0.70
CA PRO A 76 -2.90 -3.74 -1.06
C PRO A 76 -3.42 -2.33 -0.73
N TRP A 77 -4.73 -2.12 -0.91
CA TRP A 77 -5.38 -0.84 -0.63
C TRP A 77 -5.51 -0.57 0.87
N ARG A 78 -5.79 -1.60 1.68
CA ARG A 78 -5.80 -1.46 3.14
C ARG A 78 -4.40 -1.14 3.68
N ALA A 79 -3.36 -1.74 3.13
CA ALA A 79 -1.98 -1.39 3.48
C ALA A 79 -1.66 0.07 3.11
N TRP A 80 -2.09 0.53 1.92
CA TRP A 80 -1.95 1.93 1.51
C TRP A 80 -2.71 2.90 2.43
N ASP A 81 -3.97 2.60 2.75
CA ASP A 81 -4.79 3.42 3.64
C ASP A 81 -4.22 3.46 5.07
N ALA A 82 -3.72 2.33 5.57
CA ALA A 82 -3.03 2.26 6.86
C ALA A 82 -1.81 3.19 6.91
N LEU A 83 -0.97 3.19 5.87
CA LEU A 83 0.17 4.14 5.79
C LEU A 83 -0.31 5.59 5.80
N ARG A 84 -1.36 5.91 5.06
CA ARG A 84 -1.91 7.28 5.06
C ARG A 84 -2.42 7.69 6.44
N SER A 85 -3.09 6.78 7.15
CA SER A 85 -3.57 6.99 8.51
C SER A 85 -2.42 7.27 9.48
N LEU A 86 -1.36 6.44 9.44
CA LEU A 86 -0.17 6.62 10.29
C LEU A 86 0.55 7.96 10.03
N HIS A 87 0.49 8.44 8.79
CA HIS A 87 1.14 9.67 8.35
C HIS A 87 0.18 10.86 8.26
N THR A 88 -1.00 10.78 8.87
CA THR A 88 -1.92 11.92 8.96
C THR A 88 -1.46 12.86 10.09
N PRO A 89 -1.35 14.19 9.86
CA PRO A 89 -0.99 15.13 10.91
C PRO A 89 -1.87 14.99 12.15
N GLY A 90 -1.25 14.78 13.32
CA GLY A 90 -1.95 14.55 14.59
C GLY A 90 -2.31 13.09 14.88
N ALA A 91 -1.98 12.14 14.00
CA ALA A 91 -2.11 10.72 14.29
C ALA A 91 -1.20 10.32 15.48
N ALA A 92 -1.73 9.47 16.36
CA ALA A 92 -0.94 8.86 17.41
C ALA A 92 -0.01 7.82 16.79
N VAL A 93 1.28 8.11 16.71
CA VAL A 93 2.29 7.18 16.20
C VAL A 93 2.61 6.16 17.30
N PRO A 94 2.42 4.86 17.07
CA PRO A 94 2.79 3.83 18.05
C PRO A 94 4.31 3.84 18.29
N PRO A 95 4.76 3.52 19.51
CA PRO A 95 6.20 3.41 19.79
C PRO A 95 6.82 2.27 18.97
N SER A 96 8.12 2.38 18.67
CA SER A 96 8.88 1.31 18.03
C SER A 96 8.87 0.06 18.91
N THR A 97 8.57 -1.09 18.31
CA THR A 97 8.56 -2.41 18.95
C THR A 97 9.87 -3.17 18.76
N GLY A 98 10.76 -2.67 17.90
CA GLY A 98 12.09 -3.25 17.68
C GLY A 98 12.92 -2.49 16.66
N GLU A 99 13.85 -3.20 16.02
CA GLU A 99 14.73 -2.67 14.98
C GLU A 99 14.91 -3.70 13.86
N THR A 100 15.01 -3.25 12.61
CA THR A 100 15.43 -4.08 11.47
C THR A 100 16.31 -3.29 10.53
N LEU A 101 17.42 -3.87 10.07
CA LEU A 101 18.41 -3.18 9.22
C LEU A 101 18.83 -1.79 9.78
N SER A 102 18.97 -1.68 11.10
CA SER A 102 19.28 -0.43 11.82
C SER A 102 18.23 0.68 11.68
N MET A 103 17.01 0.33 11.29
CA MET A 103 15.84 1.21 11.26
C MET A 103 14.87 0.82 12.37
N PRO A 104 14.26 1.79 13.08
CA PRO A 104 13.21 1.51 14.05
C PRO A 104 12.04 0.81 13.36
N LEU A 105 11.60 -0.30 13.97
CA LEU A 105 10.46 -1.09 13.51
C LEU A 105 9.30 -0.91 14.47
N THR A 106 8.13 -0.62 13.90
CA THR A 106 6.87 -0.49 14.62
C THR A 106 5.87 -1.48 14.03
N GLN A 107 5.36 -2.38 14.87
CA GLN A 107 4.24 -3.25 14.50
C GLN A 107 2.95 -2.44 14.54
N VAL A 108 2.14 -2.59 13.49
CA VAL A 108 0.89 -1.88 13.29
C VAL A 108 -0.20 -2.88 12.94
N ASP A 109 -1.34 -2.76 13.61
CA ASP A 109 -2.57 -3.43 13.22
C ASP A 109 -3.32 -2.54 12.21
N PRO A 110 -3.34 -2.86 10.91
CA PRO A 110 -4.00 -2.03 9.90
C PRO A 110 -5.54 -2.10 9.98
N TRP A 111 -6.12 -3.04 10.74
CA TRP A 111 -7.57 -3.14 10.95
C TRP A 111 -8.08 -2.18 12.03
N ASN A 112 -7.21 -1.73 12.94
CA ASN A 112 -7.58 -0.90 14.08
C ASN A 112 -7.12 0.58 13.93
N LEU A 113 -6.82 1.01 12.71
CA LEU A 113 -6.48 2.41 12.42
C LEU A 113 -7.72 3.21 12.05
N THR A 114 -7.83 4.43 12.59
CA THR A 114 -8.79 5.40 12.07
C THR A 114 -8.43 5.74 10.62
N PRO A 115 -9.31 5.50 9.64
CA PRO A 115 -9.00 5.73 8.24
C PRO A 115 -8.73 7.22 7.97
N ALA A 116 -7.61 7.52 7.32
CA ALA A 116 -7.42 8.83 6.72
C ALA A 116 -8.51 9.07 5.65
N PRO A 117 -9.00 10.31 5.49
CA PRO A 117 -9.83 10.64 4.34
C PRO A 117 -9.09 10.24 3.04
N PRO A 118 -9.78 9.58 2.08
CA PRO A 118 -9.15 9.19 0.82
C PRO A 118 -8.61 10.44 0.13
N ALA A 119 -7.42 10.37 -0.48
CA ALA A 119 -7.03 11.48 -1.34
C ALA A 119 -7.99 11.56 -2.51
N ARG A 120 -8.10 12.78 -3.04
CA ARG A 120 -8.97 13.14 -4.15
C ARG A 120 -8.88 12.16 -5.32
N ASP A 121 -7.68 11.64 -5.59
CA ASP A 121 -7.40 10.80 -6.75
C ASP A 121 -7.26 9.30 -6.43
N ASP A 122 -7.30 8.89 -5.15
CA ASP A 122 -7.08 7.49 -4.75
C ASP A 122 -8.14 6.55 -5.35
N ARG A 123 -9.42 6.98 -5.33
CA ARG A 123 -10.52 6.18 -5.90
C ARG A 123 -10.40 5.99 -7.41
N ALA A 124 -9.97 7.03 -8.12
CA ALA A 124 -9.75 6.95 -9.55
C ALA A 124 -8.57 6.01 -9.86
N TYR A 125 -7.51 6.07 -9.05
CA TYR A 125 -6.37 5.17 -9.18
C TYR A 125 -6.77 3.70 -8.95
N VAL A 126 -7.52 3.40 -7.89
CA VAL A 126 -8.04 2.04 -7.61
C VAL A 126 -8.83 1.50 -8.80
N ALA A 127 -9.75 2.31 -9.35
CA ALA A 127 -10.56 1.92 -10.50
C ALA A 127 -9.69 1.67 -11.75
N LEU A 128 -8.73 2.54 -12.04
CA LEU A 128 -7.82 2.39 -13.19
C LEU A 128 -6.89 1.18 -13.02
N TYR A 129 -6.39 0.94 -11.81
CA TYR A 129 -5.55 -0.21 -11.49
C TYR A 129 -6.33 -1.51 -11.74
N ALA A 130 -7.56 -1.62 -11.21
CA ALA A 130 -8.42 -2.78 -11.42
C ALA A 130 -8.72 -3.05 -12.91
N LEU A 131 -8.91 -1.99 -13.72
CA LEU A 131 -9.14 -2.10 -15.16
C LEU A 131 -7.90 -2.49 -15.97
N THR A 132 -6.70 -2.24 -15.45
CA THR A 132 -5.43 -2.47 -16.18
C THR A 132 -4.68 -3.72 -15.72
N HIS A 133 -5.00 -4.22 -14.54
CA HIS A 133 -4.40 -5.41 -13.94
C HIS A 133 -5.50 -6.41 -13.51
N PRO A 134 -6.29 -6.96 -14.46
CA PRO A 134 -7.25 -8.00 -14.13
C PRO A 134 -6.55 -9.21 -13.52
N SER A 135 -7.27 -10.00 -12.72
CA SER A 135 -6.70 -11.23 -12.14
C SER A 135 -6.23 -12.15 -13.26
N THR A 136 -5.19 -12.95 -12.99
CA THR A 136 -4.49 -13.79 -13.97
C THR A 136 -5.41 -14.79 -14.69
N ASP A 137 -6.53 -15.14 -14.08
CA ASP A 137 -7.56 -16.04 -14.64
C ASP A 137 -8.57 -15.32 -15.54
N THR A 138 -8.50 -13.99 -15.64
CA THR A 138 -9.35 -13.20 -16.53
C THR A 138 -8.60 -12.86 -17.82
N PRO A 139 -9.20 -13.13 -19.00
CA PRO A 139 -8.65 -12.65 -20.26
C PRO A 139 -8.50 -11.12 -20.21
N ARG A 140 -7.55 -10.59 -21.01
CA ARG A 140 -7.34 -9.13 -21.10
C ARG A 140 -8.69 -8.43 -21.34
N PRO A 141 -8.95 -7.29 -20.69
CA PRO A 141 -10.25 -6.63 -20.80
C PRO A 141 -10.55 -6.32 -22.27
N ASN A 142 -11.75 -6.67 -22.72
CA ASN A 142 -12.26 -6.35 -24.05
C ASN A 142 -13.60 -5.61 -23.89
N PRO A 143 -13.70 -4.32 -24.29
CA PRO A 143 -12.66 -3.53 -24.97
C PRO A 143 -11.49 -3.15 -24.06
N ARG A 144 -10.29 -2.95 -24.65
CA ARG A 144 -9.09 -2.58 -23.89
C ARG A 144 -9.16 -1.11 -23.50
N LEU A 145 -8.71 -0.77 -22.29
CA LEU A 145 -8.50 0.61 -21.89
C LEU A 145 -7.28 1.21 -22.63
N ARG A 146 -7.50 2.29 -23.37
CA ARG A 146 -6.50 3.01 -24.18
C ARG A 146 -6.02 4.30 -23.51
N GLY A 147 -6.82 4.88 -22.63
CA GLY A 147 -6.47 6.08 -21.90
C GLY A 147 -7.56 6.49 -20.92
N PHE A 148 -7.28 7.51 -20.11
CA PHE A 148 -8.23 8.07 -19.18
C PHE A 148 -8.01 9.57 -18.99
N LEU A 149 -9.03 10.28 -18.52
CA LEU A 149 -8.94 11.69 -18.15
C LEU A 149 -9.78 11.96 -16.90
N LEU A 150 -9.14 12.48 -15.84
CA LEU A 150 -9.86 13.04 -14.69
C LEU A 150 -10.53 14.33 -15.14
N THR A 151 -11.84 14.44 -14.91
CA THR A 151 -12.66 15.59 -15.33
C THR A 151 -13.21 16.39 -14.15
N SER A 152 -13.30 15.78 -12.96
CA SER A 152 -13.61 16.40 -11.68
C SER A 152 -13.16 15.45 -10.54
N PRO A 153 -13.25 15.82 -9.24
CA PRO A 153 -12.88 14.92 -8.14
C PRO A 153 -13.56 13.54 -8.18
N ASP A 154 -14.75 13.48 -8.76
CA ASP A 154 -15.67 12.34 -8.77
C ASP A 154 -15.96 11.82 -10.18
N ARG A 155 -15.30 12.36 -11.22
CA ARG A 155 -15.57 11.98 -12.61
C ARG A 155 -14.31 11.65 -13.38
N LEU A 156 -14.35 10.48 -13.99
CA LEU A 156 -13.32 9.91 -14.84
C LEU A 156 -13.92 9.60 -16.22
N ARG A 157 -13.25 10.04 -17.28
CA ARG A 157 -13.54 9.61 -18.66
C ARG A 157 -12.57 8.51 -19.04
N LEU A 158 -13.08 7.40 -19.56
CA LEU A 158 -12.30 6.27 -20.06
C LEU A 158 -12.35 6.26 -21.59
N TYR A 159 -11.21 5.99 -22.23
CA TYR A 159 -11.10 5.78 -23.66
C TYR A 159 -10.79 4.31 -23.90
N VAL A 160 -11.67 3.59 -24.58
CA VAL A 160 -11.55 2.15 -24.83
C VAL A 160 -11.52 1.86 -26.33
N ASP A 161 -11.00 0.68 -26.71
CA ASP A 161 -11.16 0.16 -28.07
C ASP A 161 -12.66 0.05 -28.43
N ARG A 162 -12.97 0.08 -29.74
CA ARG A 162 -14.32 -0.21 -30.23
C ARG A 162 -14.58 -1.71 -30.28
#